data_AF-A0A2A2L649-F1
#
_entry.id   AF-A0A2A2L649-F1
#
_cell.length_a   1.000
_cell.length_b   1.000
_cell.length_c   1.000
_cell.angle_alpha   90.00
_cell.angle_beta   90.00
_cell.angle_gamma   90.00
#
_symmetry.space_group_name_H-M   'P 1'
#
loop_
_entity.id
_entity.type
_entity.pdbx_description
1 polymer ?
#
loop_
_entity_poly.entity_id
_entity_poly.type
_entity_poly.pdbx_seq_one_letter_code
_entity_poly.pdbx_strand_id
1 'polypeptide(L)'
;MNYWIISYSRMSIPMSYRKIEPFCTWRLGDQQYDIYRESHPEFNITKFLDNAGFECEEMFRVCSFAGRRFNCCNYTSPFMTTFGKCYALDLGRSKRSWMQKQTAAGADAGLQIILDAQSDEQLTQGSAASAAYENGFRYYVHANNTLAYLNSEGISVSPGFRSYSAISSNRYILLPEEEWGNCTHYWPKNYTTSLPYSFANCAHFCKARYFNELCGCAPAVYNIDHQFETCTPKATSDCISMKIKNADTGDMGGNMGLFLGMSVFSIAELSLFLTKISWLIVSKKRRDYMYKKKKNEEMREKELEEAVKDYKSFRTRKNNNSFRILRQKVKNLASTIYKQESRNLSKKKKVEDFKEVS
;
A
#
# COMPACT_ATOMS: atom_id res chain seq x y z
N MET A 1 -21.28 23.21 8.26
CA MET A 1 -20.24 22.52 7.46
C MET A 1 -20.75 22.50 6.05
N ASN A 2 -20.36 23.47 5.23
CA ASN A 2 -21.04 23.77 3.97
C ASN A 2 -20.14 23.59 2.75
N TYR A 3 -18.93 23.06 2.97
CA TYR A 3 -17.89 22.98 1.96
C TYR A 3 -17.55 21.52 1.67
N TRP A 4 -17.70 21.13 0.41
CA TRP A 4 -17.53 19.77 -0.06
C TRP A 4 -16.61 19.79 -1.27
N ILE A 5 -15.49 19.09 -1.22
CA ILE A 5 -14.66 18.90 -2.42
C ILE A 5 -15.02 17.55 -3.01
N ILE A 6 -15.57 17.56 -4.21
CA ILE A 6 -15.75 16.36 -5.03
C ILE A 6 -14.56 16.33 -5.97
N SER A 7 -13.66 15.40 -5.70
CA SER A 7 -12.56 15.06 -6.58
C SER A 7 -12.96 13.97 -7.54
N TYR A 8 -12.70 14.21 -8.82
CA TYR A 8 -12.77 13.21 -9.86
C TYR A 8 -11.41 13.14 -10.52
N SER A 9 -10.88 11.93 -10.67
CA SER A 9 -9.48 11.73 -11.05
C SER A 9 -9.23 11.69 -12.54
N ARG A 10 -10.08 12.33 -13.36
CA ARG A 10 -10.09 12.07 -14.80
C ARG A 10 -10.19 13.32 -15.64
N MET A 11 -9.46 13.25 -16.74
CA MET A 11 -9.44 14.24 -17.79
C MET A 11 -10.27 13.77 -18.99
N SER A 12 -11.14 14.63 -19.50
CA SER A 12 -11.66 14.62 -20.86
C SER A 12 -10.57 15.14 -21.81
N ILE A 13 -10.08 14.28 -22.70
CA ILE A 13 -9.13 14.70 -23.73
C ILE A 13 -9.93 15.12 -24.98
N PRO A 14 -9.74 16.34 -25.53
CA PRO A 14 -10.42 16.75 -26.76
C PRO A 14 -10.12 15.80 -27.93
N MET A 15 -11.09 15.59 -28.84
CA MET A 15 -10.99 14.65 -29.96
C MET A 15 -9.76 14.83 -30.87
N SER A 16 -9.09 16.00 -30.89
CA SER A 16 -7.85 16.20 -31.67
C SER A 16 -6.62 15.49 -31.11
N TYR A 17 -6.69 14.93 -29.90
CA TYR A 17 -5.55 14.31 -29.19
C TYR A 17 -5.65 12.78 -29.09
N ARG A 18 -6.58 12.14 -29.81
CA ARG A 18 -6.85 10.68 -29.78
C ARG A 18 -5.77 9.78 -30.40
N LYS A 19 -4.57 10.29 -30.67
CA LYS A 19 -3.41 9.52 -31.16
C LYS A 19 -2.30 9.50 -30.11
N ILE A 20 -2.52 8.79 -29.01
CA ILE A 20 -1.45 8.51 -28.04
C ILE A 20 -1.08 7.04 -28.21
N GLU A 21 0.15 6.79 -28.64
CA GLU A 21 0.70 5.45 -28.86
C GLU A 21 0.75 4.62 -27.56
N PRO A 22 0.65 3.28 -27.65
CA PRO A 22 0.40 2.39 -26.51
C PRO A 22 1.59 2.23 -25.53
N PHE A 23 2.72 2.89 -25.75
CA PHE A 23 3.91 2.83 -24.89
C PHE A 23 4.47 4.23 -24.60
N CYS A 24 3.83 5.00 -23.72
CA CYS A 24 4.46 6.19 -23.14
C CYS A 24 5.51 5.78 -22.09
N THR A 25 6.79 5.78 -22.48
CA THR A 25 7.88 5.88 -21.49
C THR A 25 7.97 7.33 -21.01
N TRP A 26 8.46 7.56 -19.78
CA TRP A 26 8.70 8.92 -19.27
C TRP A 26 9.56 9.76 -20.24
N ARG A 27 10.44 9.12 -21.01
CA ARG A 27 11.30 9.76 -22.01
C ARG A 27 10.53 10.19 -23.26
N LEU A 28 9.61 9.36 -23.76
CA LEU A 28 8.76 9.69 -24.91
C LEU A 28 7.77 10.81 -24.56
N GLY A 29 7.17 10.76 -23.37
CA GLY A 29 6.25 11.81 -22.91
C GLY A 29 6.94 13.18 -22.77
N ASP A 30 8.21 13.19 -22.36
CA ASP A 30 8.98 14.43 -22.25
C ASP A 30 9.37 15.01 -23.62
N GLN A 31 9.76 14.16 -24.57
CA GLN A 31 10.02 14.60 -25.94
C GLN A 31 8.76 15.21 -26.58
N GLN A 32 7.60 14.58 -26.36
CA GLN A 32 6.32 15.13 -26.82
C GLN A 32 5.99 16.45 -26.13
N TYR A 33 6.28 16.58 -24.83
CA TYR A 33 6.11 17.82 -24.09
C TYR A 33 6.99 18.95 -24.60
N ASP A 34 8.28 18.69 -24.86
CA ASP A 34 9.22 19.68 -25.38
C ASP A 34 8.79 20.17 -26.77
N ILE A 35 8.43 19.26 -27.69
CA ILE A 35 7.89 19.60 -29.02
C ILE A 35 6.59 20.40 -28.89
N TYR A 36 5.72 20.03 -27.96
CA TYR A 36 4.48 20.76 -27.72
C TYR A 36 4.74 22.18 -27.20
N ARG A 37 5.73 22.35 -26.30
CA ARG A 37 6.12 23.65 -25.75
C ARG A 37 6.71 24.58 -26.80
N GLU A 38 7.40 24.06 -27.82
CA GLU A 38 7.91 24.86 -28.94
C GLU A 38 6.79 25.55 -29.73
N SER A 39 5.63 24.90 -29.87
CA SER A 39 4.45 25.45 -30.54
C SER A 39 3.50 26.19 -29.59
N HIS A 40 3.61 25.97 -28.27
CA HIS A 40 2.77 26.55 -27.23
C HIS A 40 3.63 27.09 -26.08
N PRO A 41 4.30 28.25 -26.25
CA PRO A 41 5.18 28.82 -25.22
C PRO A 41 4.46 29.21 -23.93
N GLU A 42 3.13 29.42 -23.98
CA GLU A 42 2.30 29.68 -22.79
C GLU A 42 1.78 28.41 -22.10
N PHE A 43 2.21 27.22 -22.52
CA PHE A 43 1.71 25.98 -21.94
C PHE A 43 2.05 25.90 -20.45
N ASN A 44 1.01 25.76 -19.64
CA ASN A 44 1.11 25.53 -18.21
C ASN A 44 0.35 24.26 -17.88
N ILE A 45 1.02 23.31 -17.21
CA ILE A 45 0.40 22.03 -16.84
C ILE A 45 -0.88 22.21 -16.03
N THR A 46 -0.94 23.22 -15.16
CA THR A 46 -2.12 23.52 -14.35
C THR A 46 -3.30 23.93 -15.22
N LYS A 47 -3.06 24.76 -16.25
CA LYS A 47 -4.09 25.15 -17.24
C LYS A 47 -4.51 23.97 -18.11
N PHE A 48 -3.55 23.11 -18.48
CA PHE A 48 -3.85 21.91 -19.25
C PHE A 48 -4.74 20.94 -18.46
N LEU A 49 -4.41 20.68 -17.19
CA LEU A 49 -5.22 19.82 -16.31
C LEU A 49 -6.61 20.42 -16.04
N ASP A 50 -6.72 21.75 -15.98
CA ASP A 50 -8.00 22.45 -15.81
C ASP A 50 -8.86 22.42 -17.08
N ASN A 51 -8.26 22.59 -18.26
CA ASN A 51 -8.99 22.54 -19.53
C ASN A 51 -9.36 21.11 -19.95
N ALA A 52 -8.51 20.14 -19.60
CA ALA A 52 -8.75 18.75 -19.87
C ALA A 52 -9.64 18.10 -18.81
N GLY A 53 -10.03 18.79 -17.74
CA GLY A 53 -10.96 18.24 -16.76
C GLY A 53 -12.42 18.43 -17.20
N PHE A 54 -13.31 17.55 -16.72
CA PHE A 54 -14.76 17.69 -16.98
C PHE A 54 -15.31 19.02 -16.48
N GLU A 55 -16.21 19.61 -17.25
CA GLU A 55 -16.92 20.82 -16.83
C GLU A 55 -17.98 20.53 -15.75
N CYS A 56 -18.41 21.57 -15.04
CA CYS A 56 -19.32 21.39 -13.92
C CYS A 56 -20.66 20.78 -14.37
N GLU A 57 -21.20 21.26 -15.49
CA GLU A 57 -22.47 20.85 -16.07
C GLU A 57 -22.45 19.40 -16.59
N GLU A 58 -21.25 18.91 -16.93
CA GLU A 58 -21.00 17.55 -17.39
C GLU A 58 -21.04 16.56 -16.22
N MET A 59 -20.46 16.95 -15.08
CA MET A 59 -20.33 16.09 -13.91
C MET A 59 -21.55 16.18 -12.97
N PHE A 60 -22.06 17.38 -12.69
CA PHE A 60 -23.15 17.61 -11.75
C PHE A 60 -24.51 17.59 -12.46
N ARG A 61 -25.27 16.50 -12.31
CA ARG A 61 -26.61 16.38 -12.92
C ARG A 61 -27.72 16.94 -12.05
N VAL A 62 -27.71 16.61 -10.76
CA VAL A 62 -28.75 17.08 -9.82
C VAL A 62 -28.11 17.41 -8.48
N CYS A 63 -28.41 18.61 -7.95
CA CYS A 63 -28.17 18.94 -6.54
C CYS A 63 -29.47 19.30 -5.85
N SER A 64 -29.63 18.79 -4.63
CA SER A 64 -30.74 19.09 -3.74
C SER A 64 -30.23 19.26 -2.33
N PHE A 65 -30.81 20.21 -1.59
CA PHE A 65 -30.55 20.39 -0.17
C PHE A 65 -31.88 20.60 0.54
N ALA A 66 -32.11 19.87 1.63
CA ALA A 66 -33.39 19.88 2.36
C ALA A 66 -34.62 19.66 1.44
N GLY A 67 -34.51 18.71 0.51
CA GLY A 67 -35.55 18.38 -0.47
C GLY A 67 -35.76 19.39 -1.60
N ARG A 68 -34.97 20.47 -1.67
CA ARG A 68 -35.10 21.54 -2.66
C ARG A 68 -33.94 21.52 -3.65
N ARG A 69 -34.26 21.47 -4.94
CA ARG A 69 -33.27 21.51 -6.02
C ARG A 69 -32.63 22.89 -6.15
N PHE A 70 -31.35 22.91 -6.50
CA PHE A 70 -30.61 24.11 -6.84
C PHE A 70 -29.58 23.82 -7.94
N ASN A 71 -29.11 24.88 -8.61
CA ASN A 71 -28.05 24.75 -9.60
C ASN A 71 -26.70 24.59 -8.88
N CYS A 72 -26.07 23.42 -9.05
CA CYS A 72 -24.77 23.08 -8.47
C CYS A 72 -23.69 24.09 -8.87
N CYS A 73 -23.62 24.43 -10.15
CA CYS A 73 -22.52 25.19 -10.75
C CYS A 73 -22.46 26.65 -10.31
N ASN A 74 -23.55 27.19 -9.76
CA ASN A 74 -23.55 28.53 -9.15
C ASN A 74 -22.80 28.58 -7.82
N TYR A 75 -22.61 27.43 -7.17
CA TYR A 75 -22.01 27.32 -5.84
C TYR A 75 -20.78 26.42 -5.81
N THR A 76 -20.39 25.85 -6.95
CA THR A 76 -19.13 25.14 -7.10
C THR A 76 -18.05 26.06 -7.65
N SER A 77 -16.81 25.81 -7.26
CA SER A 77 -15.62 26.41 -7.87
C SER A 77 -14.60 25.34 -8.22
N PRO A 78 -13.89 25.46 -9.35
CA PRO A 78 -12.84 24.53 -9.71
C PRO A 78 -11.71 24.57 -8.67
N PHE A 79 -11.13 23.42 -8.39
CA PHE A 79 -10.11 23.24 -7.38
C PHE A 79 -9.13 22.14 -7.82
N MET A 80 -7.83 22.44 -7.85
CA MET A 80 -6.81 21.50 -8.33
C MET A 80 -6.36 20.57 -7.19
N THR A 81 -6.34 19.26 -7.45
CA THR A 81 -5.85 18.25 -6.49
C THR A 81 -4.86 17.28 -7.14
N THR A 82 -4.37 16.30 -6.39
CA THR A 82 -3.60 15.15 -6.92
C THR A 82 -4.35 14.36 -7.99
N PHE A 83 -5.68 14.49 -8.03
CA PHE A 83 -6.57 13.83 -8.98
C PHE A 83 -6.83 14.67 -10.23
N GLY A 84 -6.36 15.92 -10.29
CA GLY A 84 -6.65 16.86 -11.38
C GLY A 84 -7.74 17.87 -11.00
N LYS A 85 -8.52 18.33 -11.99
CA LYS A 85 -9.62 19.29 -11.80
C LYS A 85 -10.75 18.69 -10.98
N CYS A 86 -10.99 19.27 -9.82
CA CYS A 86 -12.04 18.89 -8.88
C CYS A 86 -12.98 20.08 -8.65
N TYR A 87 -14.09 19.85 -7.97
CA TYR A 87 -15.05 20.91 -7.66
C TYR A 87 -15.30 21.02 -6.17
N ALA A 88 -15.20 22.24 -5.67
CA ALA A 88 -15.54 22.60 -4.31
C ALA A 88 -16.93 23.25 -4.26
N LEU A 89 -17.92 22.58 -3.67
CA LEU A 89 -19.26 23.08 -3.45
C LEU A 89 -19.34 23.81 -2.11
N ASP A 90 -19.58 25.13 -2.14
CA ASP A 90 -19.78 25.96 -0.95
C ASP A 90 -21.21 26.51 -0.86
N LEU A 91 -22.05 25.82 -0.08
CA LEU A 91 -23.44 26.25 0.15
C LEU A 91 -23.53 27.51 1.01
N GLY A 92 -22.46 27.85 1.76
CA GLY A 92 -22.38 29.06 2.57
C GLY A 92 -22.39 30.35 1.74
N ARG A 93 -21.96 30.29 0.47
CA ARG A 93 -22.03 31.42 -0.47
C ARG A 93 -23.45 31.75 -0.90
N SER A 94 -24.41 30.85 -0.69
CA SER A 94 -25.80 31.10 -1.05
C SER A 94 -26.43 32.15 -0.15
N LYS A 95 -27.15 33.12 -0.73
CA LYS A 95 -27.99 34.06 0.04
C LYS A 95 -29.23 33.39 0.64
N ARG A 96 -29.52 32.14 0.26
CA ARG A 96 -30.70 31.39 0.69
C ARG A 96 -30.42 30.72 2.03
N SER A 97 -31.12 31.15 3.08
CA SER A 97 -30.94 30.65 4.45
C SER A 97 -31.08 29.12 4.56
N TRP A 98 -32.02 28.53 3.81
CA TRP A 98 -32.24 27.08 3.79
C TRP A 98 -31.09 26.27 3.20
N MET A 99 -30.14 26.89 2.47
CA MET A 99 -28.92 26.22 1.98
C MET A 99 -27.75 26.33 2.97
N GLN A 100 -27.81 27.30 3.88
CA GLN A 100 -26.70 27.58 4.80
C GLN A 100 -26.72 26.70 6.05
N LYS A 101 -27.89 26.17 6.43
CA LYS A 101 -28.07 25.43 7.67
C LYS A 101 -29.02 24.25 7.46
N GLN A 102 -28.58 23.09 7.91
CA GLN A 102 -29.43 21.91 8.03
C GLN A 102 -30.25 22.01 9.32
N THR A 103 -31.57 21.98 9.22
CA THR A 103 -32.49 22.14 10.37
C THR A 103 -32.99 20.83 10.96
N ALA A 104 -32.85 19.72 10.23
CA ALA A 104 -33.31 18.40 10.65
C ALA A 104 -32.27 17.33 10.26
N ALA A 105 -32.22 16.23 11.00
CA ALA A 105 -31.40 15.07 10.65
C ALA A 105 -32.08 14.23 9.55
N GLY A 106 -31.29 13.39 8.87
CA GLY A 106 -31.78 12.46 7.84
C GLY A 106 -31.31 12.81 6.43
N ALA A 107 -31.36 11.80 5.55
CA ALA A 107 -30.84 11.90 4.18
C ALA A 107 -31.60 12.93 3.32
N ASP A 108 -32.88 13.16 3.59
CA ASP A 108 -33.72 14.11 2.84
C ASP A 108 -33.53 15.57 3.30
N ALA A 109 -33.11 15.76 4.55
CA ALA A 109 -32.80 17.07 5.11
C ALA A 109 -31.37 17.54 4.76
N GLY A 110 -30.50 16.62 4.35
CA GLY A 110 -29.12 16.89 3.98
C GLY A 110 -28.91 17.28 2.52
N LEU A 111 -27.64 17.23 2.10
CA LEU A 111 -27.21 17.42 0.73
C LEU A 111 -27.34 16.11 -0.06
N GLN A 112 -27.96 16.18 -1.23
CA GLN A 112 -28.05 15.08 -2.17
C GLN A 112 -27.49 15.53 -3.52
N ILE A 113 -26.56 14.75 -4.07
CA ILE A 113 -25.93 15.03 -5.36
C ILE A 113 -26.01 13.79 -6.22
N ILE A 114 -26.41 13.97 -7.47
CA ILE A 114 -26.32 12.95 -8.52
C ILE A 114 -25.24 13.42 -9.48
N LEU A 115 -24.21 12.60 -9.62
CA LEU A 115 -23.05 12.84 -10.47
C LEU A 115 -23.08 11.89 -11.66
N ASP A 116 -22.60 12.37 -12.80
CA ASP A 116 -22.37 11.55 -13.99
C ASP A 116 -20.88 11.29 -14.15
N ALA A 117 -20.51 10.02 -14.13
CA ALA A 117 -19.12 9.58 -14.20
C ALA A 117 -18.56 9.59 -15.63
N GLN A 118 -19.40 9.71 -16.67
CA GLN A 118 -18.99 9.72 -18.08
C GLN A 118 -17.94 8.63 -18.37
N SER A 119 -18.33 7.37 -18.11
CA SER A 119 -17.43 6.22 -18.13
C SER A 119 -16.88 5.90 -19.54
N ASP A 120 -17.47 6.48 -20.56
CA ASP A 120 -17.14 6.37 -21.98
C ASP A 120 -15.88 7.16 -22.39
N GLU A 121 -15.56 8.26 -21.70
CA GLU A 121 -14.34 9.06 -21.94
C GLU A 121 -13.14 8.56 -21.09
N GLN A 122 -13.23 7.35 -20.55
CA GLN A 122 -12.16 6.74 -19.76
C GLN A 122 -10.95 6.40 -20.62
N LEU A 123 -9.76 6.86 -20.19
CA LEU A 123 -8.48 6.40 -20.74
C LEU A 123 -8.33 4.90 -20.44
N THR A 124 -8.53 4.08 -21.47
CA THR A 124 -8.51 2.62 -21.37
C THR A 124 -7.10 2.03 -21.32
N GLN A 125 -6.05 2.85 -21.49
CA GLN A 125 -4.68 2.36 -21.60
C GLN A 125 -3.67 3.25 -20.86
N GLY A 126 -3.01 2.67 -19.86
CA GLY A 126 -1.82 3.23 -19.21
C GLY A 126 -1.13 2.17 -18.36
N SER A 127 0.20 2.23 -18.26
CA SER A 127 1.07 1.33 -17.46
C SER A 127 0.69 1.29 -15.98
N ALA A 128 1.34 0.45 -15.15
CA ALA A 128 1.03 0.20 -13.73
C ALA A 128 0.84 1.45 -12.82
N ALA A 129 1.25 2.65 -13.24
CA ALA A 129 0.94 3.92 -12.57
C ALA A 129 -0.52 4.41 -12.79
N SER A 130 -1.22 3.89 -13.80
CA SER A 130 -2.63 4.10 -14.09
C SER A 130 -3.56 3.31 -13.16
N ALA A 131 -3.01 2.33 -12.42
CA ALA A 131 -3.74 1.60 -11.39
C ALA A 131 -4.12 2.49 -10.17
N ALA A 132 -3.63 3.74 -10.13
CA ALA A 132 -4.03 4.74 -9.13
C ALA A 132 -5.34 5.47 -9.47
N TYR A 133 -5.93 5.25 -10.65
CA TYR A 133 -7.20 5.86 -11.03
C TYR A 133 -8.37 4.99 -10.55
N GLU A 134 -8.97 5.38 -9.44
CA GLU A 134 -10.20 4.74 -8.93
C GLU A 134 -11.37 4.98 -9.92
N ASN A 135 -12.13 3.92 -10.22
CA ASN A 135 -13.40 4.05 -10.95
C ASN A 135 -14.45 4.64 -10.01
N GLY A 136 -14.67 5.96 -10.04
CA GLY A 136 -15.71 6.62 -9.26
C GLY A 136 -15.33 8.03 -8.80
N PHE A 137 -16.11 8.55 -7.86
CA PHE A 137 -15.90 9.86 -7.27
C PHE A 137 -15.31 9.73 -5.89
N ARG A 138 -14.39 10.63 -5.53
CA ARG A 138 -13.92 10.74 -4.15
C ARG A 138 -14.28 12.10 -3.61
N TYR A 139 -14.95 12.16 -2.48
CA TYR A 139 -15.36 13.44 -1.91
C TYR A 139 -14.86 13.61 -0.48
N TYR A 140 -14.69 14.88 -0.09
CA TYR A 140 -14.19 15.31 1.21
C TYR A 140 -15.15 16.33 1.81
N VAL A 141 -15.32 16.27 3.13
CA VAL A 141 -16.13 17.22 3.90
C VAL A 141 -15.20 17.95 4.85
N HIS A 142 -15.11 19.27 4.72
CA HIS A 142 -14.18 20.04 5.55
C HIS A 142 -14.74 21.43 5.87
N ALA A 143 -14.01 22.16 6.73
CA ALA A 143 -14.32 23.53 7.07
C ALA A 143 -13.97 24.47 5.91
N ASN A 144 -14.64 25.63 5.82
CA ASN A 144 -14.32 26.59 4.77
C ASN A 144 -12.86 27.10 4.92
N ASN A 145 -12.21 27.42 3.80
CA ASN A 145 -10.83 27.90 3.71
C ASN A 145 -9.75 26.97 4.30
N THR A 146 -10.03 25.67 4.45
CA THR A 146 -9.04 24.64 4.78
C THR A 146 -8.84 23.69 3.60
N LEU A 147 -7.64 23.14 3.40
CA LEU A 147 -7.44 22.09 2.40
C LEU A 147 -8.02 20.75 2.89
N ALA A 148 -8.70 20.03 1.99
CA ALA A 148 -9.41 18.80 2.31
C ALA A 148 -8.64 17.50 2.02
N TYR A 149 -7.71 17.54 1.07
CA TYR A 149 -7.11 16.33 0.50
C TYR A 149 -5.77 16.00 1.18
N LEU A 150 -5.79 15.85 2.50
CA LEU A 150 -4.80 15.02 3.17
C LEU A 150 -5.27 13.58 2.95
N ASN A 151 -4.44 12.74 2.32
CA ASN A 151 -4.81 11.45 1.70
C ASN A 151 -5.57 10.40 2.57
N SER A 152 -5.97 10.73 3.79
CA SER A 152 -6.62 9.90 4.79
C SER A 152 -8.11 10.18 5.05
N GLU A 153 -8.74 11.22 4.47
CA GLU A 153 -10.12 11.64 4.85
C GLU A 153 -11.19 11.57 3.75
N GLY A 154 -10.83 11.11 2.54
CA GLY A 154 -11.78 11.08 1.41
C GLY A 154 -12.63 9.81 1.38
N ILE A 155 -13.92 9.96 1.06
CA ILE A 155 -14.87 8.86 0.85
C ILE A 155 -14.99 8.61 -0.65
N SER A 156 -14.71 7.37 -1.08
CA SER A 156 -14.87 6.96 -2.48
C SER A 156 -16.27 6.37 -2.74
N VAL A 157 -16.84 6.70 -3.90
CA VAL A 157 -18.18 6.30 -4.34
C VAL A 157 -18.07 5.77 -5.76
N SER A 158 -18.39 4.49 -5.94
CA SER A 158 -18.42 3.86 -7.26
C SER A 158 -19.63 4.31 -8.08
N PRO A 159 -19.51 4.42 -9.41
CA PRO A 159 -20.64 4.69 -10.29
C PRO A 159 -21.71 3.59 -10.17
N GLY A 160 -22.98 3.96 -10.35
CA GLY A 160 -24.10 3.02 -10.24
C GLY A 160 -24.57 2.71 -8.82
N PHE A 161 -23.89 3.22 -7.79
CA PHE A 161 -24.26 3.06 -6.39
C PHE A 161 -24.70 4.38 -5.76
N ARG A 162 -25.58 4.30 -4.76
CA ARG A 162 -25.94 5.43 -3.89
C ARG A 162 -25.20 5.28 -2.56
N SER A 163 -24.28 6.20 -2.28
CA SER A 163 -23.60 6.27 -0.99
C SER A 163 -24.34 7.22 -0.05
N TYR A 164 -24.54 6.79 1.20
CA TYR A 164 -25.05 7.61 2.28
C TYR A 164 -23.95 7.80 3.30
N SER A 165 -23.72 9.04 3.73
CA SER A 165 -22.70 9.33 4.73
C SER A 165 -23.28 10.22 5.81
N ALA A 166 -23.34 9.66 7.01
CA ALA A 166 -23.75 10.38 8.21
C ALA A 166 -22.57 11.24 8.66
N ILE A 167 -22.80 12.54 8.80
CA ILE A 167 -21.76 13.51 9.17
C ILE A 167 -22.14 14.10 10.51
N SER A 168 -21.19 14.10 11.44
CA SER A 168 -21.28 14.80 12.72
C SER A 168 -20.19 15.86 12.81
N SER A 169 -20.57 17.06 13.21
CA SER A 169 -19.66 18.19 13.33
C SER A 169 -19.09 18.27 14.73
N ASN A 170 -17.80 17.98 14.88
CA ASN A 170 -17.06 18.20 16.13
C ASN A 170 -16.21 19.47 16.01
N ARG A 171 -16.25 20.34 17.02
CA ARG A 171 -15.41 21.55 17.10
C ARG A 171 -14.47 21.42 18.29
N TYR A 172 -13.18 21.36 17.99
CA TYR A 172 -12.13 21.39 19.00
C TYR A 172 -11.56 22.80 19.10
N ILE A 173 -11.44 23.32 20.32
CA ILE A 173 -10.77 24.59 20.62
C ILE A 173 -9.53 24.20 21.42
N LEU A 174 -8.36 24.39 20.81
CA LEU A 174 -7.07 24.12 21.43
C LEU A 174 -6.52 25.42 22.02
N LEU A 175 -5.84 25.31 23.16
CA LEU A 175 -5.26 26.47 23.85
C LEU A 175 -3.92 26.86 23.21
N PRO A 176 -3.61 28.16 23.15
CA PRO A 176 -2.30 28.65 22.74
C PRO A 176 -1.25 28.48 23.85
N GLU A 177 0.02 28.74 23.54
CA GLU A 177 1.14 28.54 24.48
C GLU A 177 1.02 29.40 25.75
N GLU A 178 0.47 30.60 25.62
CA GLU A 178 0.21 31.51 26.75
C GLU A 178 -0.83 30.96 27.74
N GLU A 179 -1.67 30.02 27.30
CA GLU A 179 -2.72 29.36 28.09
C GLU A 179 -2.42 27.85 28.27
N TRP A 180 -1.15 27.49 28.46
CA TRP A 180 -0.69 26.10 28.71
C TRP A 180 -0.94 25.10 27.58
N GLY A 181 -1.20 25.58 26.36
CA GLY A 181 -1.34 24.74 25.17
C GLY A 181 -0.11 24.79 24.25
N ASN A 182 -0.32 24.39 22.99
CA ASN A 182 0.69 24.42 21.93
C ASN A 182 0.04 24.73 20.57
N CYS A 183 -1.09 25.44 20.59
CA CYS A 183 -1.76 25.85 19.36
C CYS A 183 -1.17 27.16 18.86
N THR A 184 -0.96 27.26 17.55
CA THR A 184 -0.54 28.48 16.87
C THR A 184 -1.62 28.89 15.88
N HIS A 185 -1.79 30.20 15.69
CA HIS A 185 -2.77 30.77 14.75
C HIS A 185 -2.13 31.69 13.70
N TYR A 186 -0.82 31.92 13.82
CA TYR A 186 -0.07 32.79 12.94
C TYR A 186 0.91 31.98 12.10
N TRP A 187 1.20 32.50 10.91
CA TRP A 187 2.24 31.97 10.04
C TRP A 187 3.63 32.22 10.63
N PRO A 188 4.59 31.30 10.46
CA PRO A 188 5.98 31.57 10.85
C PRO A 188 6.53 32.75 10.04
N LYS A 189 7.45 33.54 10.63
CA LYS A 189 7.93 34.83 10.08
C LYS A 189 8.44 34.78 8.62
N ASN A 190 8.87 33.61 8.14
CA ASN A 190 9.40 33.41 6.79
C ASN A 190 8.34 33.00 5.75
N TYR A 191 7.05 32.97 6.13
CA TYR A 191 5.94 32.64 5.25
C TYR A 191 5.09 33.89 5.04
N THR A 192 4.95 34.31 3.79
CA THR A 192 4.00 35.34 3.38
C THR A 192 2.87 34.62 2.66
N THR A 193 1.60 34.79 3.03
CA THR A 193 0.48 34.17 2.30
C THR A 193 -0.83 34.90 2.61
N SER A 194 -1.76 34.84 1.66
CA SER A 194 -3.13 35.34 1.76
C SER A 194 -4.08 34.39 2.49
N LEU A 195 -3.70 33.11 2.65
CA LEU A 195 -4.55 32.07 3.21
C LEU A 195 -4.56 32.07 4.75
N PRO A 196 -5.69 31.74 5.39
CA PRO A 196 -5.74 31.61 6.85
C PRO A 196 -4.85 30.46 7.32
N TYR A 197 -4.30 30.61 8.52
CA TYR A 197 -3.51 29.55 9.11
C TYR A 197 -4.38 28.32 9.39
N SER A 198 -3.93 27.18 8.87
CA SER A 198 -4.44 25.86 9.23
C SER A 198 -3.30 24.86 9.11
N PHE A 199 -3.37 23.74 9.84
CA PHE A 199 -2.37 22.69 9.75
C PHE A 199 -2.18 22.20 8.31
N ALA A 200 -3.29 22.00 7.58
CA ALA A 200 -3.25 21.54 6.20
C ALA A 200 -2.57 22.56 5.26
N ASN A 201 -2.91 23.85 5.36
CA ASN A 201 -2.26 24.91 4.58
C ASN A 201 -0.77 24.95 4.91
N CYS A 202 -0.41 24.90 6.19
CA CYS A 202 0.99 24.94 6.65
C CYS A 202 1.82 23.79 6.10
N ALA A 203 1.27 22.56 6.15
CA ALA A 203 1.94 21.38 5.61
C ALA A 203 2.17 21.49 4.08
N HIS A 204 1.21 22.04 3.33
CA HIS A 204 1.37 22.25 1.88
C HIS A 204 2.42 23.30 1.55
N PHE A 205 2.41 24.46 2.21
CA PHE A 205 3.44 25.48 2.02
C PHE A 205 4.84 24.97 2.39
N CYS A 206 4.95 24.19 3.46
CA CYS A 206 6.21 23.57 3.85
C CYS A 206 6.73 22.64 2.75
N LYS A 207 5.86 21.80 2.17
CA LYS A 207 6.22 20.92 1.05
C LYS A 207 6.59 21.71 -0.19
N ALA A 208 5.80 22.72 -0.57
CA ALA A 208 6.08 23.56 -1.73
C ALA A 208 7.45 24.23 -1.63
N ARG A 209 7.75 24.83 -0.48
CA ARG A 209 9.05 25.44 -0.20
C ARG A 209 10.19 24.43 -0.24
N TYR A 210 10.00 23.26 0.38
CA TYR A 210 10.99 22.19 0.36
C TYR A 210 11.32 21.73 -1.07
N PHE A 211 10.30 21.55 -1.92
CA PHE A 211 10.50 21.24 -3.33
C PHE A 211 11.20 22.38 -4.07
N ASN A 212 10.83 23.63 -3.79
CA ASN A 212 11.47 24.78 -4.41
C ASN A 212 12.96 24.90 -4.04
N GLU A 213 13.31 24.72 -2.77
CA GLU A 213 14.70 24.75 -2.30
C GLU A 213 15.52 23.57 -2.86
N LEU A 214 14.89 22.42 -3.09
CA LEU A 214 15.56 21.23 -3.57
C LEU A 214 15.68 21.16 -5.10
N CYS A 215 14.62 21.51 -5.82
CA CYS A 215 14.45 21.28 -7.25
C CYS A 215 14.34 22.59 -8.07
N GLY A 216 14.22 23.75 -7.41
CA GLY A 216 13.99 25.04 -8.06
C GLY A 216 12.55 25.30 -8.50
N CYS A 217 11.62 24.38 -8.23
CA CYS A 217 10.21 24.49 -8.57
C CYS A 217 9.34 23.77 -7.53
N ALA A 218 8.05 24.07 -7.47
CA ALA A 218 7.08 23.38 -6.62
C ALA A 218 6.04 22.60 -7.45
N PRO A 219 5.69 21.35 -7.09
CA PRO A 219 4.59 20.65 -7.73
C PRO A 219 3.28 21.43 -7.63
N ALA A 220 2.48 21.41 -8.70
CA ALA A 220 1.21 22.16 -8.80
C ALA A 220 0.26 21.93 -7.61
N VAL A 221 0.24 20.69 -7.10
CA VAL A 221 -0.58 20.27 -5.97
C VAL A 221 -0.18 20.98 -4.66
N TYR A 222 1.10 21.28 -4.45
CA TYR A 222 1.56 21.95 -3.23
C TYR A 222 1.58 23.48 -3.38
N ASN A 223 1.70 23.98 -4.60
CA ASN A 223 1.80 25.40 -4.92
C ASN A 223 0.43 26.12 -4.90
N ILE A 224 -0.28 26.03 -3.78
CA ILE A 224 -1.68 26.47 -3.60
C ILE A 224 -1.88 28.00 -3.68
N ASP A 225 -0.84 28.79 -3.45
CA ASP A 225 -0.86 30.27 -3.49
C ASP A 225 0.03 30.81 -4.62
N HIS A 226 0.41 29.92 -5.56
CA HIS A 226 1.15 30.24 -6.77
C HIS A 226 2.43 31.08 -6.56
N GLN A 227 3.12 30.88 -5.43
CA GLN A 227 4.31 31.65 -5.07
C GLN A 227 5.57 31.19 -5.78
N PHE A 228 5.61 29.91 -6.16
CA PHE A 228 6.76 29.28 -6.81
C PHE A 228 6.46 28.93 -8.26
N GLU A 229 7.50 28.64 -9.04
CA GLU A 229 7.32 28.09 -10.38
C GLU A 229 6.80 26.66 -10.31
N THR A 230 5.84 26.31 -11.17
CA THR A 230 5.22 24.98 -11.17
C THR A 230 6.11 23.95 -11.87
N CYS A 231 6.47 22.86 -11.17
CA CYS A 231 7.24 21.77 -11.77
C CYS A 231 6.47 21.00 -12.85
N THR A 232 7.18 20.48 -13.85
CA THR A 232 6.66 19.43 -14.73
C THR A 232 6.63 18.07 -14.01
N PRO A 233 5.81 17.10 -14.47
CA PRO A 233 5.74 15.77 -13.87
C PRO A 233 7.09 15.05 -13.89
N LYS A 234 7.83 15.20 -15.00
CA LYS A 234 9.19 14.66 -15.11
C LYS A 234 10.15 15.34 -14.14
N ALA A 235 10.19 16.67 -14.11
CA ALA A 235 11.07 17.39 -13.18
C ALA A 235 10.81 17.00 -11.72
N THR A 236 9.53 16.82 -11.37
CA THR A 236 9.13 16.34 -10.04
C THR A 236 9.63 14.92 -9.78
N SER A 237 9.40 13.99 -10.71
CA SER A 237 9.82 12.59 -10.59
C SER A 237 11.33 12.44 -10.53
N ASP A 238 12.06 13.12 -11.40
CA ASP A 238 13.52 13.11 -11.45
C ASP A 238 14.11 13.63 -10.14
N CYS A 239 13.56 14.74 -9.62
CA CYS A 239 14.01 15.31 -8.35
C CYS A 239 13.75 14.38 -7.16
N ILE A 240 12.57 13.75 -7.09
CA ILE A 240 12.25 12.77 -6.04
C ILE A 240 13.17 11.54 -6.15
N SER A 241 13.37 11.04 -7.37
CA SER A 241 14.20 9.85 -7.61
C SER A 241 15.65 10.06 -7.18
N MET A 242 16.18 11.28 -7.34
CA MET A 242 17.51 11.66 -6.86
C MET A 242 17.60 11.55 -5.34
N LYS A 243 16.56 11.98 -4.60
CA LYS A 243 16.55 11.88 -3.14
C LYS A 243 16.35 10.45 -2.64
N ILE A 244 15.45 9.67 -3.25
CA ILE A 244 15.21 8.28 -2.86
C ILE A 244 16.49 7.45 -3.05
N LYS A 245 17.17 7.58 -4.18
CA LYS A 245 18.46 6.89 -4.42
C LYS A 245 19.51 7.22 -3.37
N ASN A 246 19.52 8.45 -2.85
CA ASN A 246 20.44 8.87 -1.80
C ASN A 246 20.00 8.40 -0.40
N ALA A 247 18.71 8.15 -0.18
CA ALA A 247 18.15 7.67 1.09
C ALA A 247 18.20 6.14 1.25
N ASP A 248 18.09 5.38 0.15
CA ASP A 248 17.99 3.90 0.15
C ASP A 248 19.28 3.16 0.56
N THR A 249 20.38 3.87 0.86
CA THR A 249 21.59 3.22 1.37
C THR A 249 21.54 2.92 2.88
N GLY A 250 20.58 3.49 3.62
CA GLY A 250 20.45 3.33 5.08
C GLY A 250 19.46 2.25 5.55
N ASP A 251 18.35 2.02 4.84
CA ASP A 251 17.19 1.27 5.36
C ASP A 251 17.05 -0.18 4.86
N MET A 252 17.91 -0.61 3.92
CA MET A 252 17.88 -2.00 3.43
C MET A 252 18.18 -3.02 4.54
N GLY A 253 18.98 -2.65 5.55
CA GLY A 253 19.28 -3.52 6.69
C GLY A 253 18.14 -3.68 7.70
N GLY A 254 17.34 -2.62 7.93
CA GLY A 254 16.31 -2.60 8.97
C GLY A 254 15.02 -3.33 8.58
N ASN A 255 14.53 -3.11 7.36
CA ASN A 255 13.29 -3.73 6.87
C ASN A 255 13.47 -5.23 6.56
N MET A 256 14.68 -5.66 6.15
CA MET A 256 14.95 -7.09 5.97
C MET A 256 14.93 -7.87 7.30
N GLY A 257 15.30 -7.24 8.42
CA GLY A 257 15.23 -7.85 9.75
C GLY A 257 13.81 -7.94 10.30
N LEU A 258 12.97 -6.93 10.05
CA LEU A 258 11.62 -6.83 10.62
C LEU A 258 10.59 -7.74 9.93
N PHE A 259 10.67 -7.89 8.60
CA PHE A 259 9.65 -8.61 7.81
C PHE A 259 9.96 -10.07 7.52
N LEU A 260 11.24 -10.47 7.49
CA LEU A 260 11.62 -11.86 7.19
C LEU A 260 11.85 -12.71 8.44
N GLY A 261 11.97 -12.11 9.63
CA GLY A 261 12.26 -12.85 10.86
C GLY A 261 13.52 -13.71 10.78
N MET A 262 14.40 -13.43 9.82
CA MET A 262 15.62 -14.19 9.59
C MET A 262 16.64 -13.79 10.63
N SER A 263 16.63 -14.51 11.75
CA SER A 263 17.72 -14.45 12.71
C SER A 263 19.04 -14.84 12.04
N VAL A 264 20.16 -14.38 12.58
CA VAL A 264 21.51 -14.82 12.14
C VAL A 264 21.62 -16.35 12.16
N PHE A 265 20.91 -17.02 13.08
CA PHE A 265 20.81 -18.47 13.12
C PHE A 265 20.08 -19.06 11.92
N SER A 266 18.98 -18.46 11.47
CA SER A 266 18.25 -18.89 10.27
C SER A 266 19.11 -18.74 9.00
N ILE A 267 19.92 -17.69 8.90
CA ILE A 267 20.87 -17.49 7.78
C ILE A 267 21.97 -18.55 7.83
N ALA A 268 22.52 -18.83 9.02
CA ALA A 268 23.52 -19.87 9.20
C ALA A 268 22.96 -21.27 8.84
N GLU A 269 21.74 -21.60 9.25
CA GLU A 269 21.11 -22.87 8.88
C GLU A 269 20.87 -22.99 7.37
N LEU A 270 20.42 -21.92 6.72
CA LEU A 270 20.16 -21.91 5.28
C LEU A 270 21.46 -22.07 4.47
N SER A 271 22.55 -21.41 4.88
CA SER A 271 23.87 -21.59 4.27
C SER A 271 24.44 -23.01 4.46
N LEU A 272 24.26 -23.61 5.64
CA LEU A 272 24.64 -25.00 5.91
C LEU A 272 23.79 -26.00 5.11
N PHE A 273 22.51 -25.69 4.90
CA PHE A 273 21.61 -26.50 4.10
C PHE A 273 22.01 -26.48 2.61
N LEU A 274 22.25 -25.29 2.06
CA LEU A 274 22.67 -25.12 0.67
C LEU A 274 24.02 -25.78 0.40
N THR A 275 25.01 -25.60 1.28
CA THR A 275 26.32 -26.26 1.14
C THR A 275 26.21 -27.79 1.20
N LYS A 276 25.35 -28.36 2.05
CA LYS A 276 25.09 -29.81 2.07
C LYS A 276 24.38 -30.31 0.81
N ILE A 277 23.44 -29.54 0.26
CA ILE A 277 22.77 -29.87 -1.01
C ILE A 277 23.76 -29.85 -2.16
N SER A 278 24.56 -28.79 -2.27
CA SER A 278 25.61 -28.68 -3.28
C SER A 278 26.62 -29.83 -3.15
N TRP A 279 26.97 -30.22 -1.92
CA TRP A 279 27.86 -31.37 -1.68
C TRP A 279 27.24 -32.72 -2.06
N LEU A 280 25.92 -32.89 -1.91
CA LEU A 280 25.18 -34.08 -2.35
C LEU A 280 25.11 -34.18 -3.88
N ILE A 281 25.06 -33.03 -4.58
CA ILE A 281 25.06 -32.98 -6.04
C ILE A 281 26.45 -33.35 -6.61
N VAL A 282 27.52 -32.88 -5.96
CA VAL A 282 28.90 -33.09 -6.43
C VAL A 282 29.45 -34.48 -6.06
N SER A 283 29.10 -35.04 -4.89
CA SER A 283 29.72 -36.28 -4.40
C SER A 283 28.93 -37.55 -4.77
N LYS A 284 29.38 -38.26 -5.83
CA LYS A 284 28.86 -39.60 -6.21
C LYS A 284 28.89 -40.59 -5.03
N LYS A 285 29.98 -40.61 -4.27
CA LYS A 285 30.19 -41.51 -3.11
C LYS A 285 29.12 -41.33 -2.02
N ARG A 286 28.60 -40.12 -1.83
CA ARG A 286 27.58 -39.82 -0.82
C ARG A 286 26.17 -40.22 -1.27
N ARG A 287 25.89 -40.15 -2.57
CA ARG A 287 24.63 -40.68 -3.14
C ARG A 287 24.53 -42.19 -2.98
N ASP A 288 25.62 -42.91 -3.25
CA ASP A 288 25.68 -44.37 -3.09
C ASP A 288 25.51 -44.80 -1.62
N TYR A 289 26.07 -44.03 -0.68
CA TYR A 289 25.86 -44.24 0.75
C TYR A 289 24.38 -44.10 1.15
N MET A 290 23.70 -43.05 0.68
CA MET A 290 22.28 -42.82 0.98
C MET A 290 21.38 -43.91 0.36
N TYR A 291 21.68 -44.37 -0.86
CA TYR A 291 20.95 -45.46 -1.51
C TYR A 291 21.11 -46.78 -0.75
N LYS A 292 22.35 -47.12 -0.34
CA LYS A 292 22.63 -48.33 0.44
C LYS A 292 21.98 -48.28 1.84
N LYS A 293 21.93 -47.10 2.46
CA LYS A 293 21.26 -46.89 3.75
C LYS A 293 19.75 -47.16 3.64
N LYS A 294 19.08 -46.58 2.63
CA LYS A 294 17.65 -46.79 2.39
C LYS A 294 17.30 -48.26 2.13
N LYS A 295 18.11 -48.95 1.32
CA LYS A 295 17.94 -50.39 1.05
C LYS A 295 18.06 -51.24 2.32
N ASN A 296 18.97 -50.88 3.23
CA ASN A 296 19.14 -51.58 4.50
C ASN A 296 17.99 -51.31 5.48
N GLU A 297 17.42 -50.10 5.47
CA GLU A 297 16.24 -49.75 6.27
C GLU A 297 15.00 -50.51 5.77
N GLU A 298 14.77 -50.58 4.46
CA GLU A 298 13.68 -51.36 3.86
C GLU A 298 13.81 -52.88 4.14
N MET A 299 15.03 -53.43 4.15
CA MET A 299 15.23 -54.83 4.55
C MET A 299 14.89 -55.06 6.02
N ARG A 300 15.26 -54.13 6.91
CA ARG A 300 14.94 -54.23 8.34
C ARG A 300 13.45 -54.11 8.62
N GLU A 301 12.73 -53.28 7.89
CA GLU A 301 11.28 -53.19 8.00
C GLU A 301 10.61 -54.51 7.59
N LYS A 302 11.05 -55.12 6.48
CA LYS A 302 10.55 -56.43 6.04
C LYS A 302 10.85 -57.53 7.05
N GLU A 303 12.06 -57.57 7.61
CA GLU A 303 12.43 -58.52 8.67
C GLU A 303 11.55 -58.33 9.92
N LEU A 304 11.22 -57.09 10.27
CA LEU A 304 10.37 -56.78 11.40
C LEU A 304 8.91 -57.22 11.15
N GLU A 305 8.38 -56.97 9.95
CA GLU A 305 7.04 -57.41 9.55
C GLU A 305 6.92 -58.94 9.54
N GLU A 306 7.94 -59.64 9.04
CA GLU A 306 7.99 -61.10 9.04
C GLU A 306 8.04 -61.66 10.46
N ALA A 307 8.87 -61.09 11.34
CA ALA A 307 8.91 -61.47 12.75
C ALA A 307 7.57 -61.25 13.48
N VAL A 308 6.86 -60.17 13.17
CA VAL A 308 5.51 -59.89 13.73
C VAL A 308 4.49 -60.89 13.19
N LYS A 309 4.57 -61.28 11.91
CA LYS A 309 3.68 -62.25 11.28
C LYS A 309 3.89 -63.66 11.86
N ASP A 310 5.13 -64.07 12.06
CA ASP A 310 5.48 -65.32 12.74
C ASP A 310 4.99 -65.34 14.18
N TYR A 311 5.17 -64.25 14.93
CA TYR A 311 4.62 -64.14 16.28
C TYR A 311 3.09 -64.32 16.31
N LYS A 312 2.37 -63.74 15.33
CA LYS A 312 0.91 -63.91 15.20
C LYS A 312 0.54 -65.35 14.86
N SER A 313 1.26 -66.03 13.97
CA SER A 313 1.00 -67.43 13.60
C SER A 313 1.24 -68.41 14.76
N PHE A 314 2.26 -68.14 15.60
CA PHE A 314 2.51 -68.89 16.83
C PHE A 314 1.42 -68.68 17.89
N ARG A 315 0.71 -67.55 17.90
CA ARG A 315 -0.39 -67.29 18.84
C ARG A 315 -1.65 -68.09 18.50
N THR A 316 -1.88 -68.43 17.23
CA THR A 316 -3.06 -69.19 16.77
C THR A 316 -2.91 -70.70 16.94
N ARG A 317 -1.68 -71.25 16.99
CA ARG A 317 -1.41 -72.65 17.36
C ARG A 317 -1.18 -72.75 18.87
N LYS A 318 -2.21 -73.12 19.64
CA LYS A 318 -2.08 -73.48 21.06
C LYS A 318 -1.13 -74.68 21.21
N ASN A 319 0.13 -74.43 21.57
CA ASN A 319 1.01 -75.45 22.16
C ASN A 319 1.97 -74.81 23.17
N ASN A 320 1.83 -75.16 24.46
CA ASN A 320 2.42 -74.45 25.61
C ASN A 320 3.96 -74.50 25.68
N ASN A 321 4.63 -75.44 25.01
CA ASN A 321 6.09 -75.56 25.12
C ASN A 321 6.89 -74.62 24.20
N SER A 322 6.32 -74.11 23.11
CA SER A 322 7.04 -73.22 22.18
C SER A 322 7.18 -71.77 22.70
N PHE A 323 6.25 -71.34 23.57
CA PHE A 323 6.17 -69.96 24.04
C PHE A 323 7.34 -69.56 24.96
N ARG A 324 8.00 -70.50 25.64
CA ARG A 324 9.20 -70.22 26.47
C ARG A 324 10.40 -69.83 25.62
N ILE A 325 10.62 -70.51 24.49
CA ILE A 325 11.76 -70.25 23.61
C ILE A 325 11.61 -68.90 22.90
N LEU A 326 10.38 -68.59 22.46
CA LEU A 326 10.06 -67.30 21.83
C LEU A 326 10.23 -66.13 22.81
N ARG A 327 9.77 -66.29 24.06
CA ARG A 327 9.94 -65.26 25.10
C ARG A 327 11.41 -64.99 25.42
N GLN A 328 12.27 -66.02 25.35
CA GLN A 328 13.71 -65.87 25.55
C GLN A 328 14.37 -65.15 24.37
N LYS A 329 13.98 -65.45 23.12
CA LYS A 329 14.48 -64.75 21.92
C LYS A 329 14.07 -63.27 21.91
N VAL A 330 12.82 -62.95 22.28
CA VAL A 330 12.35 -61.56 22.35
C VAL A 330 13.07 -60.77 23.46
N LYS A 331 13.33 -61.38 24.62
CA LYS A 331 14.16 -60.76 25.67
C LYS A 331 15.59 -60.47 25.21
N ASN A 332 16.19 -61.38 24.43
CA ASN A 332 17.53 -61.17 23.88
C ASN A 332 17.57 -60.09 22.78
N LEU A 333 16.52 -59.98 21.97
CA LEU A 333 16.40 -58.88 21.01
C LEU A 333 16.26 -57.52 21.72
N ALA A 334 15.40 -57.45 22.74
CA ALA A 334 15.20 -56.24 23.53
C ALA A 334 16.48 -55.79 24.25
N SER A 335 17.26 -56.73 24.81
CA SER A 335 18.54 -56.41 25.46
C SER A 335 19.61 -55.95 24.46
N THR A 336 19.56 -56.46 23.23
CA THR A 336 20.49 -56.04 22.15
C THR A 336 20.16 -54.63 21.67
N ILE A 337 18.87 -54.30 21.52
CA ILE A 337 18.41 -52.94 21.15
C ILE A 337 18.78 -51.93 22.24
N TYR A 338 18.56 -52.28 23.52
CA TYR A 338 18.94 -51.43 24.65
C TYR A 338 20.46 -51.19 24.74
N LYS A 339 21.28 -52.21 24.44
CA LYS A 339 22.75 -52.06 24.33
C LYS A 339 23.18 -51.17 23.16
N GLN A 340 22.40 -51.11 22.10
CA GLN A 340 22.69 -50.32 20.91
C GLN A 340 22.32 -48.84 21.12
N GLU A 341 21.21 -48.55 21.80
CA GLU A 341 20.82 -47.20 22.23
C GLU A 341 21.81 -46.61 23.25
N SER A 342 22.20 -47.38 24.26
CA SER A 342 23.18 -46.93 25.27
C SER A 342 24.57 -46.63 24.68
N ARG A 343 25.01 -47.38 23.66
CA ARG A 343 26.25 -47.05 22.90
C ARG A 343 26.11 -45.77 22.08
N ASN A 344 24.94 -45.48 21.52
CA ASN A 344 24.69 -44.25 20.77
C ASN A 344 24.63 -43.02 21.69
N LEU A 345 24.04 -43.15 22.88
CA LEU A 345 24.05 -42.11 23.93
C LEU A 345 25.47 -41.83 24.45
N SER A 346 26.29 -42.85 24.67
CA SER A 346 27.70 -42.69 25.08
C SER A 346 28.56 -42.00 24.00
N LYS A 347 28.30 -42.27 22.71
CA LYS A 347 28.97 -41.56 21.60
C LYS A 347 28.53 -40.10 21.49
N LYS A 348 27.29 -39.77 21.83
CA LYS A 348 26.77 -38.39 21.85
C LYS A 348 27.45 -37.57 22.96
N LYS A 349 27.60 -38.16 24.15
CA LYS A 349 28.28 -37.55 25.30
C LYS A 349 29.77 -37.28 25.04
N LYS A 350 30.48 -38.21 24.38
CA LYS A 350 31.89 -38.00 23.98
C LYS A 350 32.10 -36.89 22.94
N VAL A 351 31.07 -36.50 22.20
CA VAL A 351 31.12 -35.39 21.23
C VAL A 351 30.80 -34.06 21.89
N GLU A 352 30.01 -34.07 22.98
CA GLU A 352 29.78 -32.90 23.82
C GLU A 352 31.01 -32.58 24.70
N ASP A 353 31.65 -33.59 25.30
CA ASP A 353 32.88 -33.40 26.10
C ASP A 353 34.08 -32.91 25.24
N PHE A 354 34.11 -33.19 23.93
CA PHE A 354 35.15 -32.69 23.03
C PHE A 354 34.92 -31.24 22.57
N LYS A 355 33.76 -30.64 22.86
CA LYS A 355 33.44 -29.24 22.57
C LYS A 355 33.69 -28.30 23.76
N GLU A 356 33.88 -28.83 24.97
CA GLU A 356 34.23 -28.03 26.17
C GLU A 356 35.75 -27.89 26.38
N VAL A 357 36.58 -28.53 25.54
CA VAL A 357 38.07 -28.49 25.66
C VAL A 357 38.74 -27.95 24.39
N SER A 358 38.01 -27.22 23.54
CA SER A 358 38.57 -26.50 22.38
C SER A 358 38.07 -25.06 22.29
#